data_AF-A0A367KLY4-F1
#
_entry.id   AF-A0A367KLY4-F1
#
_cell.length_a   1.000
_cell.length_b   1.000
_cell.length_c   1.000
_cell.angle_alpha   90.00
_cell.angle_beta   90.00
_cell.angle_gamma   90.00
#
_symmetry.space_group_name_H-M   'P 1'
#
loop_
_entity.id
_entity.type
_entity.pdbx_description
1 polymer ?
#
loop_
_entity_poly.entity_id
_entity_poly.type
_entity_poly.pdbx_seq_one_letter_code
_entity_poly.pdbx_strand_id
1 'polypeptide(L)'
;MPNTYTQLSSKKSYNISEAKLKRILEYNERLQEQLELPRIPVSEASKSLVDYCNNTRDPLIPSIWGPISKDEDPFAPVAGGSGTGDCCVVM
;
A
#
# COMPACT_ATOMS: atom_id res chain seq x y z
N MET A 1 22.75 -51.67 25.70
CA MET A 1 22.78 -50.24 26.09
C MET A 1 22.76 -49.40 24.80
N PRO A 2 21.64 -48.77 24.41
CA PRO A 2 21.63 -47.94 23.20
C PRO A 2 22.53 -46.71 23.42
N ASN A 3 23.42 -46.44 22.45
CA ASN A 3 24.39 -45.34 22.52
C ASN A 3 23.70 -43.98 22.62
N THR A 4 24.18 -43.14 23.55
CA THR A 4 23.66 -41.79 23.83
C THR A 4 23.66 -40.88 22.60
N TYR A 5 24.58 -41.11 21.66
CA TYR A 5 24.68 -40.41 20.37
C TYR A 5 23.44 -40.65 19.48
N THR A 6 22.88 -41.86 19.48
CA THR A 6 21.68 -42.21 18.71
C THR A 6 20.42 -41.56 19.29
N GLN A 7 20.35 -41.39 20.63
CA GLN A 7 19.25 -40.67 21.29
C GLN A 7 19.26 -39.16 21.01
N LEU A 8 20.43 -38.51 20.99
CA LEU A 8 20.57 -37.08 20.68
C LEU A 8 20.15 -36.76 19.23
N SER A 9 20.50 -37.62 18.28
CA SER A 9 20.08 -37.51 16.87
C SER A 9 18.56 -37.64 16.70
N SER A 10 17.95 -38.62 17.38
CA SER A 10 16.49 -38.81 17.37
C SER A 10 15.75 -37.62 18.01
N LYS A 11 16.24 -37.11 19.15
CA LYS A 11 15.70 -35.89 19.80
C LYS A 11 15.85 -34.64 18.92
N LYS A 12 16.98 -34.47 18.22
CA LYS A 12 17.17 -33.36 17.27
C LYS A 12 16.19 -33.45 16.09
N SER A 13 15.97 -34.65 15.56
CA SER A 13 15.03 -34.91 14.48
C SER A 13 13.58 -34.65 14.92
N TYR A 14 13.25 -35.05 16.15
CA TYR A 14 11.98 -34.77 16.81
C TYR A 14 11.74 -33.26 17.00
N ASN A 15 12.73 -32.52 17.52
CA ASN A 15 12.65 -31.07 17.69
C ASN A 15 12.47 -30.32 16.35
N ILE A 16 13.12 -30.79 15.28
CA ILE A 16 12.93 -30.25 13.92
C ILE A 16 11.51 -30.55 13.41
N SER A 17 10.97 -31.74 13.71
CA SER A 17 9.62 -32.12 13.30
C SER A 17 8.55 -31.29 14.01
N GLU A 18 8.70 -31.02 15.31
CA GLU A 18 7.79 -30.15 16.06
C GLU A 18 7.85 -28.69 15.59
N ALA A 19 9.05 -28.16 15.32
CA ALA A 19 9.19 -26.80 14.79
C ALA A 19 8.56 -26.65 13.39
N LYS A 20 8.67 -27.67 12.54
CA LYS A 20 8.01 -27.71 11.23
C LYS A 20 6.49 -27.78 11.38
N LEU A 21 5.99 -28.62 12.29
CA LEU A 21 4.56 -28.74 12.58
C LEU A 21 3.98 -27.41 13.06
N LYS A 22 4.64 -26.74 14.01
CA LYS A 22 4.25 -25.42 14.51
C LYS A 22 4.12 -24.39 13.37
N ARG A 23 5.13 -24.32 12.50
CA ARG A 23 5.11 -23.42 11.33
C ARG A 23 3.94 -23.73 10.38
N ILE A 24 3.63 -25.00 10.15
CA ILE A 24 2.52 -25.39 9.28
C ILE A 24 1.18 -24.99 9.91
N LEU A 25 1.01 -25.20 11.21
CA LEU A 25 -0.21 -24.81 11.92
C LEU A 25 -0.42 -23.29 11.91
N GLU A 26 0.62 -22.52 12.21
CA GLU A 26 0.59 -21.04 12.12
C GLU A 26 0.27 -20.57 10.69
N TYR A 27 0.79 -21.25 9.66
CA TYR A 27 0.47 -20.92 8.28
C TYR A 27 -0.96 -21.29 7.91
N ASN A 28 -1.47 -22.42 8.42
CA ASN A 28 -2.85 -22.84 8.20
C ASN A 28 -3.84 -21.84 8.82
N GLU A 29 -3.58 -21.40 10.05
CA GLU A 29 -4.36 -20.38 10.74
C GLU A 29 -4.44 -19.08 9.91
N ARG A 30 -3.29 -18.58 9.43
CA ARG A 30 -3.26 -17.40 8.53
C ARG A 30 -4.05 -17.60 7.24
N LEU A 31 -4.01 -18.80 6.65
CA LEU A 31 -4.78 -19.10 5.44
C LEU A 31 -6.28 -19.16 5.72
N GLN A 32 -6.69 -19.69 6.88
CA GLN A 32 -8.09 -19.67 7.31
C GLN A 32 -8.58 -18.24 7.52
N GLU A 33 -7.81 -17.39 8.21
CA GLU A 33 -8.12 -15.97 8.37
C GLU A 33 -8.29 -15.28 7.01
N GLN A 34 -7.39 -15.52 6.05
CA GLN A 34 -7.48 -14.95 4.70
C GLN A 34 -8.68 -15.47 3.90
N LEU A 35 -9.10 -16.71 4.14
CA LEU A 35 -10.27 -17.31 3.51
C LEU A 35 -11.55 -16.65 4.02
N GLU A 36 -11.61 -16.34 5.32
CA GLU A 36 -12.78 -15.77 6.00
C GLU A 36 -12.95 -14.26 5.76
N LEU A 37 -11.95 -13.59 5.19
CA LEU A 37 -12.05 -12.17 4.84
C LEU A 37 -13.27 -11.90 3.93
N PRO A 38 -14.15 -10.95 4.29
CA PRO A 38 -15.30 -10.59 3.47
C PRO A 38 -14.82 -9.95 2.16
N ARG A 39 -15.39 -10.40 1.03
CA ARG A 39 -15.05 -9.90 -0.31
C ARG A 39 -16.31 -9.37 -0.99
N ILE A 40 -16.14 -8.30 -1.75
CA ILE A 40 -17.18 -7.75 -2.63
C ILE A 40 -16.93 -8.18 -4.07
N PRO A 41 -17.97 -8.26 -4.92
CA PRO A 41 -17.79 -8.56 -6.33
C PRO A 41 -16.99 -7.45 -7.03
N VAL A 42 -16.15 -7.85 -7.98
CA VAL A 42 -15.26 -6.93 -8.71
C VAL A 42 -16.06 -5.83 -9.42
N SER A 43 -17.23 -6.16 -9.96
CA SER A 43 -18.11 -5.18 -10.62
C SER A 43 -18.54 -4.04 -9.69
N GLU A 44 -18.84 -4.35 -8.42
CA GLU A 44 -19.22 -3.36 -7.40
C GLU A 44 -18.01 -2.52 -6.98
N ALA A 45 -16.86 -3.16 -6.74
CA ALA A 45 -15.62 -2.46 -6.42
C ALA A 45 -15.22 -1.48 -7.54
N SER A 46 -15.25 -1.92 -8.79
CA SER A 46 -14.95 -1.09 -9.95
C SER A 46 -15.92 0.08 -10.09
N LYS A 47 -17.22 -0.15 -9.85
CA LYS A 47 -18.21 0.92 -9.87
C LYS A 47 -17.91 1.97 -8.79
N SER A 48 -17.62 1.54 -7.57
CA SER A 48 -17.25 2.45 -6.47
C SER A 48 -16.02 3.30 -6.80
N LEU A 49 -15.00 2.73 -7.47
CA LEU A 49 -13.82 3.47 -7.90
C LEU A 49 -14.16 4.51 -8.98
N VAL A 50 -14.94 4.12 -9.98
CA VAL A 50 -15.39 5.03 -11.05
C VAL A 50 -16.21 6.18 -10.47
N ASP A 51 -17.15 5.87 -9.58
CA ASP A 51 -17.98 6.88 -8.91
C ASP A 51 -17.13 7.85 -8.09
N TYR A 52 -16.12 7.36 -7.37
CA TYR A 52 -15.19 8.23 -6.63
C TYR A 52 -14.39 9.16 -7.56
N CYS A 53 -13.81 8.60 -8.63
CA CYS A 53 -13.02 9.37 -9.60
C CYS A 53 -13.87 10.41 -10.36
N ASN A 54 -15.15 10.13 -10.61
CA ASN A 54 -16.04 11.06 -11.31
C ASN A 54 -16.58 12.19 -10.43
N ASN A 55 -16.60 11.99 -9.11
CA ASN A 55 -17.13 12.98 -8.16
C ASN A 55 -16.02 13.81 -7.49
N THR A 56 -14.78 13.33 -7.52
CA THR A 56 -13.64 14.00 -6.88
C THR A 56 -12.86 14.82 -7.91
N ARG A 57 -12.91 16.15 -7.79
CA ARG A 57 -12.19 17.06 -8.69
C ARG A 57 -10.68 16.86 -8.56
N ASP A 58 -10.01 16.58 -9.68
CA ASP A 58 -8.54 16.48 -9.76
C ASP A 58 -7.95 17.69 -10.54
N PRO A 59 -7.23 18.59 -9.84
CA PRO A 59 -6.40 19.66 -10.41
C PRO A 59 -5.50 19.28 -11.59
N LEU A 60 -4.95 18.06 -11.58
CA LEU A 60 -3.92 17.60 -12.49
C LEU A 60 -4.48 17.02 -13.80
N ILE A 61 -5.81 16.95 -13.92
CA ILE A 61 -6.48 16.44 -15.12
C ILE A 61 -7.41 17.53 -15.72
N PRO A 62 -6.86 18.58 -16.34
CA PRO A 62 -7.65 19.68 -16.89
C PRO A 62 -8.58 19.29 -18.04
N SER A 63 -8.33 18.15 -18.71
CA SER A 63 -9.18 17.65 -19.79
C SER A 63 -10.58 17.24 -19.33
N ILE A 64 -10.71 16.82 -18.07
CA ILE A 64 -11.98 16.35 -17.49
C ILE A 64 -12.55 17.41 -16.55
N TRP A 65 -11.70 18.03 -15.74
CA TRP A 65 -12.12 18.98 -14.70
C TRP A 65 -12.01 20.45 -15.09
N GLY A 66 -11.42 20.76 -16.25
CA GLY A 66 -11.17 22.12 -16.71
C GLY A 66 -9.88 22.71 -16.14
N PRO A 67 -9.43 23.86 -16.68
CA PRO A 67 -8.22 24.53 -16.22
C PRO A 67 -8.38 25.03 -14.79
N ILE A 68 -7.28 24.99 -14.03
CA ILE A 68 -7.23 25.55 -12.69
C ILE A 68 -7.06 27.06 -12.75
N SER A 69 -7.82 27.76 -11.90
CA SER A 69 -7.67 29.21 -11.76
C SER A 69 -6.38 29.51 -10.98
N LYS A 70 -5.73 30.64 -11.30
CA LYS A 70 -4.48 31.03 -10.60
C LYS A 70 -4.69 31.27 -9.10
N ASP A 71 -5.92 31.55 -8.69
CA ASP A 71 -6.30 31.78 -7.29
C ASP A 71 -6.44 30.46 -6.51
N GLU A 72 -6.69 29.34 -7.19
CA GLU A 72 -6.83 28.01 -6.61
C GLU A 72 -5.51 27.22 -6.55
N ASP A 73 -4.46 27.68 -7.26
CA ASP A 73 -3.14 27.05 -7.29
C ASP A 73 -2.16 27.76 -6.35
N PRO A 74 -1.77 27.14 -5.22
CA PRO A 74 -0.81 27.72 -4.28
C PRO A 74 0.60 27.92 -4.86
N PHE A 75 0.89 27.27 -5.99
CA PHE A 75 2.15 27.38 -6.71
C PHE A 75 2.04 28.26 -7.96
N ALA A 76 0.87 28.86 -8.21
CA ALA A 76 0.75 29.82 -9.29
C ALA A 76 1.75 30.96 -9.05
N PRO A 77 2.48 31.40 -10.08
CA PRO A 77 3.33 32.57 -9.95
C PRO A 77 2.45 33.73 -9.51
N VAL A 78 2.77 34.32 -8.35
CA VAL A 78 2.12 35.54 -7.88
C VAL A 78 2.07 36.51 -9.06
N ALA A 79 0.90 37.07 -9.33
CA ALA A 79 0.75 38.13 -10.32
C ALA A 79 1.58 39.34 -9.85
N GLY A 80 2.86 39.30 -10.18
CA GLY A 80 3.93 40.18 -9.71
C GLY A 80 5.28 39.89 -10.39
N GLY A 81 5.33 38.95 -11.34
CA GLY A 81 6.51 38.63 -12.15
C GLY A 81 6.53 39.27 -13.55
N SER A 82 5.71 40.29 -13.83
CA SER A 82 5.92 41.18 -14.99
C SER A 82 5.30 42.55 -14.76
N GLY A 83 6.09 43.47 -14.21
CA GLY A 83 5.75 44.88 -14.10
C GLY A 83 6.07 45.46 -12.73
N THR A 84 7.29 46.02 -12.61
CA THR A 84 7.78 46.86 -11.49
C THR A 84 8.04 46.17 -10.14
N GLY A 85 9.33 45.88 -9.88
CA GLY A 85 9.91 45.86 -8.53
C GLY A 85 10.44 44.52 -8.06
N ASP A 86 11.77 44.43 -7.99
CA ASP A 86 12.56 43.45 -7.21
C ASP A 86 12.79 42.06 -7.82
N CYS A 87 13.67 42.04 -8.83
CA CYS A 87 14.45 40.87 -9.22
C CYS A 87 15.71 40.77 -8.35
N CYS A 88 15.74 39.81 -7.43
CA CYS A 88 16.93 39.49 -6.65
C CYS A 88 17.99 38.86 -7.57
N VAL A 89 19.07 39.61 -7.87
CA VAL A 89 20.31 39.05 -8.42
C VAL A 89 21.20 38.67 -7.25
N VAL A 90 21.54 37.38 -7.14
CA VAL A 90 22.57 36.92 -6.21
C VAL A 90 23.93 37.11 -6.91
N MET A 91 24.78 37.97 -6.35
CA MET A 91 26.22 38.02 -6.65
C MET A 91 26.95 36.82 -6.04
#